data_AF-A0A414X5Y4-F1
#
_entry.id   AF-A0A414X5Y4-F1
#
_cell.length_a   1.000
_cell.length_b   1.000
_cell.length_c   1.000
_cell.angle_alpha   90.00
_cell.angle_beta   90.00
_cell.angle_gamma   90.00
#
_symmetry.space_group_name_H-M   'P 1'
#
loop_
_entity.id
_entity.type
_entity.pdbx_description
1 polymer ?
#
loop_
_entity_poly.entity_id
_entity_poly.type
_entity_poly.pdbx_seq_one_letter_code
_entity_poly.pdbx_strand_id
1 'polypeptide(L)'
;MVIPIVQTERRKKKSEKLVKKNYRKKQSGAALLSANDIMSRHKLKAYQDGYALAMAKYGLKRGIVGSEARHTTTAQYYRDLLNQTEDIQENIGLLLAEKERAESGLAKIKSEARTEQLKNKATDAMTAIASGVGSLFGSGKLKELEQANGKLQGEVDKRDNQIRLLNDHMRMQEERHSTETHCQQEVHQQELNMKVKKIEELNEIIGKTFKWFPIMREMLQMEKFCKSAGFTQEMIDVLLAKRKPIVCSGKLYSTQHRQSFQIKDAVCKIEDDLTEEHKLVLTINRQPIVLWFTKQWEKLQQNLRNSVQKKQKNRGFKL
;
A
#
# COMPACT_ATOMS: atom_id res chain seq x y z
N MET A 1 44.73 -11.37 3.48
CA MET A 1 45.20 -11.26 2.08
C MET A 1 45.25 -9.77 1.73
N VAL A 2 46.45 -9.19 1.67
CA VAL A 2 46.64 -7.75 1.43
C VAL A 2 46.69 -7.51 -0.07
N ILE A 3 45.78 -6.69 -0.60
CA ILE A 3 45.73 -6.33 -2.02
C ILE A 3 46.51 -5.02 -2.21
N PRO A 4 47.56 -4.99 -3.05
CA PRO A 4 48.32 -3.76 -3.27
C PRO A 4 47.54 -2.79 -4.15
N ILE A 5 47.39 -1.55 -3.69
CA ILE A 5 46.75 -0.47 -4.44
C ILE A 5 47.78 0.14 -5.40
N VAL A 6 47.64 -0.15 -6.70
CA VAL A 6 48.50 0.39 -7.75
C VAL A 6 48.08 1.83 -8.06
N GLN A 7 48.90 2.80 -7.66
CA GLN A 7 48.74 4.21 -8.01
C GLN A 7 49.40 4.52 -9.37
N THR A 8 48.84 4.02 -10.47
CA THR A 8 49.27 4.49 -11.81
C THR A 8 48.44 5.71 -12.24
N GLU A 9 49.11 6.77 -12.68
CA GLU A 9 48.43 7.92 -13.29
C GLU A 9 47.59 7.51 -14.51
N ARG A 10 46.32 7.89 -14.51
CA ARG A 10 45.36 7.61 -15.59
C ARG A 10 45.84 8.26 -16.90
N ARG A 11 46.21 7.45 -17.91
CA ARG A 11 46.77 7.90 -19.21
C ARG A 11 45.98 9.03 -19.91
N LYS A 12 44.64 9.06 -19.78
CA LYS A 12 43.78 10.14 -20.32
C LYS A 12 44.09 11.54 -19.79
N LYS A 13 44.67 11.66 -18.60
CA LYS A 13 44.98 12.95 -17.96
C LYS A 13 46.10 13.71 -18.69
N LYS A 14 47.00 13.01 -19.39
CA LYS A 14 48.09 13.64 -20.18
C LYS A 14 47.58 14.16 -21.53
N SER A 15 46.72 13.41 -22.23
CA SER A 15 46.13 13.84 -23.50
C SER A 15 45.10 14.98 -23.33
N GLU A 16 44.38 15.01 -22.21
CA GLU A 16 43.39 16.06 -21.92
C GLU A 16 44.02 17.41 -21.52
N LYS A 17 45.27 17.43 -21.04
CA LYS A 17 46.02 18.65 -20.73
C LYS A 17 46.54 19.38 -21.97
N LEU A 18 46.79 18.68 -23.08
CA LEU A 18 47.30 19.25 -24.33
C LEU A 18 46.25 20.04 -25.13
N VAL A 19 44.96 19.83 -24.87
CA VAL A 19 43.87 20.50 -25.60
C VAL A 19 43.19 21.51 -24.69
N LYS A 20 43.40 22.82 -24.94
CA LYS A 20 42.65 23.89 -24.26
C LYS A 20 41.19 23.82 -24.70
N LYS A 21 40.35 23.21 -23.87
CA LYS A 21 38.91 23.17 -24.07
C LYS A 21 38.29 24.48 -23.58
N ASN A 22 37.83 25.31 -24.51
CA ASN A 22 37.11 26.55 -24.21
C ASN A 22 35.65 26.22 -23.88
N TYR A 23 35.41 25.75 -22.66
CA TYR A 23 34.05 25.57 -22.15
C TYR A 23 33.47 26.92 -21.74
N ARG A 24 32.24 27.21 -22.18
CA ARG A 24 31.46 28.36 -21.67
C ARG A 24 31.27 28.19 -20.16
N LYS A 25 31.93 29.02 -19.36
CA LYS A 25 31.74 29.06 -17.91
C LYS A 25 30.37 29.67 -17.62
N LYS A 26 29.57 29.02 -16.78
CA LYS A 26 28.32 29.60 -16.28
C LYS A 26 28.65 30.86 -15.46
N GLN A 27 27.76 31.85 -15.47
CA GLN A 27 27.96 33.11 -14.77
C GLN A 27 28.28 32.86 -13.29
N SER A 28 29.38 33.42 -12.81
CA SER A 28 29.78 33.34 -11.41
C SER A 28 28.84 34.20 -10.58
N GLY A 29 27.82 33.58 -9.98
CA GLY A 29 26.83 34.26 -9.15
C GLY A 29 25.36 33.92 -9.46
N ALA A 30 25.08 33.19 -10.54
CA ALA A 30 23.75 32.63 -10.75
C ALA A 30 23.51 31.51 -9.73
N ALA A 31 22.33 31.45 -9.11
CA ALA A 31 21.93 30.37 -8.20
C ALA A 31 22.00 29.03 -8.96
N LEU A 32 23.12 28.34 -8.82
CA LEU A 32 23.31 27.01 -9.39
C LEU A 32 22.63 26.05 -8.43
N LEU A 33 21.46 25.54 -8.79
CA LEU A 33 20.86 24.32 -8.24
C LEU A 33 21.79 23.12 -8.56
N SER A 34 22.99 23.15 -7.98
CA SER A 34 23.97 22.10 -8.08
C SER A 34 23.62 21.05 -7.04
N ALA A 35 23.91 19.78 -7.36
CA ALA A 35 23.72 18.70 -6.41
C ALA A 35 24.44 18.97 -5.07
N ASN A 36 25.59 19.66 -5.07
CA ASN A 36 26.30 20.01 -3.85
C ASN A 36 25.56 21.07 -3.00
N ASP A 37 24.81 21.96 -3.64
CA ASP A 37 24.06 22.99 -2.94
C ASP A 37 22.72 22.45 -2.39
N ILE A 38 22.10 21.47 -3.05
CA ILE A 38 20.83 20.86 -2.59
C ILE A 38 21.08 19.66 -1.66
N MET A 39 22.03 18.79 -2.02
CA MET A 39 22.30 17.50 -1.37
C MET A 39 23.35 17.62 -0.26
N SER A 40 23.59 18.81 0.27
CA SER A 40 24.42 18.95 1.47
C SER A 40 23.75 18.22 2.64
N ARG A 41 24.55 17.54 3.46
CA ARG A 41 24.07 16.72 4.59
C ARG A 41 23.13 17.50 5.52
N HIS A 42 23.44 18.76 5.77
CA HIS A 42 22.65 19.64 6.64
C HIS A 42 21.29 19.99 6.03
N LYS A 43 21.23 20.29 4.73
CA LYS A 43 19.95 20.57 4.05
C LYS A 43 19.08 19.33 3.91
N LEU A 44 19.68 18.17 3.58
CA LEU A 44 18.94 16.90 3.54
C LEU A 44 18.32 16.56 4.90
N LYS A 45 19.06 16.81 5.99
CA LYS A 45 18.53 16.68 7.34
C LYS A 45 17.35 17.63 7.57
N ALA A 46 17.51 18.91 7.27
CA ALA A 46 16.44 19.90 7.43
C ALA A 46 15.19 19.57 6.60
N TYR A 47 15.35 19.03 5.38
CA TYR A 47 14.22 18.59 4.57
C TYR A 47 13.50 17.38 5.17
N GLN A 48 14.24 16.42 5.74
CA GLN A 48 13.62 15.26 6.40
C GLN A 48 12.88 15.66 7.68
N ASP A 49 13.51 16.47 8.52
CA ASP A 49 12.91 16.95 9.78
C ASP A 49 11.70 17.86 9.50
N GLY A 50 11.80 18.77 8.52
CA GLY A 50 10.70 19.64 8.10
C GLY A 50 9.53 18.89 7.47
N TYR A 51 9.82 17.85 6.67
CA TYR A 51 8.79 16.98 6.13
C TYR A 51 8.07 16.19 7.25
N ALA A 52 8.81 15.67 8.23
CA ALA A 52 8.21 15.00 9.39
C ALA A 52 7.26 15.92 10.16
N LEU A 53 7.66 17.18 10.37
CA LEU A 53 6.85 18.19 11.06
C LEU A 53 5.57 18.53 10.28
N ALA A 54 5.66 18.66 8.95
CA ALA A 54 4.48 18.89 8.10
C ALA A 54 3.50 17.71 8.12
N MET A 55 4.01 16.48 8.16
CA MET A 55 3.20 15.26 8.19
C MET A 55 2.52 15.01 9.55
N ALA A 56 3.07 15.58 10.64
CA ALA A 56 2.49 15.42 11.98
C ALA A 56 1.06 15.95 12.09
N LYS A 57 0.68 16.97 11.31
CA LYS A 57 -0.70 17.48 11.23
C LYS A 57 -1.71 16.39 10.84
N TYR A 58 -1.26 15.38 10.09
CA TYR A 58 -2.07 14.27 9.60
C TYR A 58 -1.93 13.00 10.46
N GLY A 59 -1.32 13.10 11.65
CA GLY A 59 -1.09 11.95 12.55
C GLY A 59 0.03 11.01 12.10
N LEU A 60 0.76 11.34 11.03
CA LEU A 60 1.86 10.53 10.51
C LEU A 60 3.14 10.80 11.30
N LYS A 61 3.61 9.80 12.06
CA LYS A 61 4.86 9.86 12.79
C LYS A 61 6.02 9.44 11.89
N ARG A 62 6.83 10.42 11.45
CA ARG A 62 8.06 10.18 10.69
C ARG A 62 9.28 10.33 11.61
N GLY A 63 10.33 9.55 11.34
CA GLY A 63 11.58 9.64 12.08
C GLY A 63 12.30 10.96 11.79
N ILE A 64 12.51 11.76 12.83
CA ILE A 64 13.46 12.88 12.87
C ILE A 64 14.83 12.39 13.35
N VAL A 65 15.90 13.15 13.13
CA VAL A 65 17.22 12.76 13.65
C VAL A 65 17.20 12.61 15.17
N GLY A 66 17.53 11.41 15.66
CA GLY A 66 17.47 11.05 17.08
C GLY A 66 16.16 10.36 17.52
N SER A 67 15.21 10.17 16.59
CA SER A 67 13.99 9.41 16.87
C SER A 67 14.27 7.91 16.98
N GLU A 68 13.66 7.27 17.97
CA GLU A 68 13.66 5.81 18.14
C GLU A 68 12.76 5.08 17.14
N ALA A 69 12.05 5.81 16.27
CA ALA A 69 11.16 5.23 15.26
C ALA A 69 11.95 4.36 14.28
N ARG A 70 11.81 3.03 14.42
CA ARG A 70 12.39 2.03 13.52
C ARG A 70 11.37 1.56 12.50
N HIS A 71 11.84 1.13 11.34
CA HIS A 71 11.00 0.49 10.34
C HIS A 71 10.47 -0.85 10.90
N THR A 72 9.17 -0.92 11.15
CA THR A 72 8.48 -2.16 11.47
C THR A 72 8.07 -2.86 10.18
N THR A 73 8.24 -4.18 10.11
CA THR A 73 7.72 -4.95 8.98
C THR A 73 6.19 -5.00 9.05
N THR A 74 5.50 -5.04 7.91
CA THR A 74 4.03 -5.14 7.83
C THR A 74 3.47 -6.27 8.70
N ALA A 75 4.13 -7.42 8.73
CA ALA A 75 3.72 -8.55 9.58
C ALA A 75 3.89 -8.29 11.08
N GLN A 76 4.89 -7.50 11.50
CA GLN A 76 5.06 -7.09 12.90
C GLN A 76 3.98 -6.09 13.30
N TYR A 77 3.71 -5.11 12.44
CA TYR A 77 2.64 -4.13 12.66
C TYR A 77 1.28 -4.79 12.94
N TYR A 78 0.89 -5.77 12.12
CA TYR A 78 -0.39 -6.46 12.33
C TYR A 78 -0.38 -7.35 13.59
N ARG A 79 0.75 -7.94 13.99
CA ARG A 79 0.83 -8.68 15.26
C ARG A 79 0.69 -7.75 16.45
N ASP A 80 1.41 -6.64 16.46
CA ASP A 80 1.36 -5.68 17.56
C ASP A 80 -0.04 -5.07 17.69
N LEU A 81 -0.70 -4.81 16.56
CA LEU A 81 -2.08 -4.32 16.53
C LEU A 81 -3.05 -5.34 17.15
N LEU A 82 -2.94 -6.62 16.80
CA LEU A 82 -3.79 -7.66 17.37
C LEU A 82 -3.58 -7.80 18.88
N ASN A 83 -2.32 -7.82 19.33
CA ASN A 83 -2.01 -7.89 20.76
C ASN A 83 -2.58 -6.68 21.51
N GLN A 84 -2.46 -5.46 20.96
CA GLN A 84 -3.07 -4.27 21.57
C GLN A 84 -4.59 -4.37 21.65
N THR A 85 -5.24 -4.92 20.63
CA THR A 85 -6.69 -5.11 20.67
C THR A 85 -7.12 -6.13 21.71
N GLU A 86 -6.33 -7.19 21.91
CA GLU A 86 -6.58 -8.19 22.96
C GLU A 86 -6.39 -7.58 24.37
N ASP A 87 -5.29 -6.85 24.60
CA ASP A 87 -5.04 -6.15 25.87
C ASP A 87 -6.16 -5.14 26.21
N ILE A 88 -6.64 -4.41 25.21
CA ILE A 88 -7.75 -3.45 25.40
C ILE A 88 -9.04 -4.19 25.75
N GLN A 89 -9.34 -5.30 25.09
CA GLN A 89 -10.52 -6.11 25.39
C GLN A 89 -10.47 -6.70 26.80
N GLU A 90 -9.30 -7.19 27.23
CA GLU A 90 -9.10 -7.69 28.59
C GLU A 90 -9.29 -6.59 29.63
N ASN A 91 -8.70 -5.41 29.41
CA ASN A 91 -8.87 -4.25 30.29
C ASN A 91 -10.34 -3.81 30.38
N ILE A 92 -11.08 -3.81 29.26
CA ILE A 92 -12.52 -3.53 29.28
C ILE A 92 -13.26 -4.57 30.14
N GLY A 93 -12.93 -5.86 30.00
CA GLY A 93 -13.51 -6.92 30.81
C GLY A 93 -13.25 -6.73 32.31
N LEU A 94 -12.02 -6.40 32.68
CA LEU A 94 -11.65 -6.12 34.08
C LEU A 94 -12.40 -4.91 34.65
N LEU A 95 -12.48 -3.82 33.88
CA LEU A 95 -13.20 -2.60 34.29
C LEU A 95 -14.70 -2.85 34.44
N LEU A 96 -15.31 -3.66 33.58
CA LEU A 96 -16.71 -4.05 33.71
C LEU A 96 -16.96 -4.89 34.97
N ALA A 97 -16.07 -5.84 35.27
CA ALA A 97 -16.16 -6.65 36.49
C ALA A 97 -15.93 -5.82 37.76
N GLU A 98 -15.06 -4.82 37.71
CA GLU A 98 -14.86 -3.87 38.81
C GLU A 98 -16.08 -2.98 39.02
N LYS A 99 -16.67 -2.47 37.93
CA LYS A 99 -17.92 -1.70 37.97
C LYS A 99 -19.05 -2.52 38.59
N GLU A 100 -19.24 -3.77 38.19
CA GLU A 100 -20.28 -4.66 38.74
C GLU A 100 -20.06 -4.95 40.24
N ARG A 101 -18.80 -5.16 40.66
CA ARG A 101 -18.45 -5.29 42.07
C ARG A 101 -18.76 -4.01 42.86
N ALA A 102 -18.44 -2.84 42.32
CA ALA A 102 -18.74 -1.56 42.95
C ALA A 102 -20.27 -1.32 43.07
N GLU A 103 -21.03 -1.62 42.01
CA GLU A 103 -22.50 -1.49 42.00
C GLU A 103 -23.17 -2.46 42.99
N SER A 104 -22.72 -3.72 43.03
CA SER A 104 -23.22 -4.70 44.01
C SER A 104 -22.85 -4.32 45.45
N GLY A 105 -21.66 -3.76 45.67
CA GLY A 105 -21.24 -3.20 46.94
C GLY A 105 -22.11 -2.02 47.37
N LEU A 106 -22.40 -1.09 46.46
CA LEU A 106 -23.32 0.02 46.71
C LEU A 106 -24.75 -0.47 46.98
N ALA A 107 -25.21 -1.52 46.29
CA ALA A 107 -26.52 -2.11 46.53
C ALA A 107 -26.61 -2.74 47.93
N LYS A 108 -25.56 -3.45 48.37
CA LYS A 108 -25.47 -4.01 49.73
C LYS A 108 -25.42 -2.92 50.80
N ILE A 109 -24.57 -1.90 50.62
CA ILE A 109 -24.49 -0.75 51.53
C ILE A 109 -25.85 -0.04 51.59
N LYS A 110 -26.55 0.10 50.46
CA LYS A 110 -27.89 0.71 50.41
C LYS A 110 -28.94 -0.15 51.11
N SER A 111 -28.89 -1.48 50.99
CA SER A 111 -29.80 -2.38 51.72
C SER A 111 -29.48 -2.42 53.21
N GLU A 112 -28.21 -2.46 53.58
CA GLU A 112 -27.75 -2.39 54.97
C GLU A 112 -28.15 -1.05 55.59
N ALA A 113 -27.94 0.07 54.89
CA ALA A 113 -28.39 1.39 55.32
C ALA A 113 -29.92 1.48 55.44
N ARG A 114 -30.70 0.81 54.58
CA ARG A 114 -32.16 0.70 54.75
C ARG A 114 -32.54 -0.15 55.96
N THR A 115 -31.85 -1.26 56.21
CA THR A 115 -32.09 -2.09 57.40
C THR A 115 -31.64 -1.40 58.67
N GLU A 116 -30.55 -0.66 58.65
CA GLU A 116 -30.08 0.18 59.76
C GLU A 116 -31.00 1.39 59.91
N GLN A 117 -31.61 1.94 58.86
CA GLN A 117 -32.67 2.94 59.00
C GLN A 117 -33.95 2.35 59.60
N LEU A 118 -34.31 1.11 59.26
CA LEU A 118 -35.47 0.43 59.84
C LEU A 118 -35.20 0.01 61.30
N LYS A 119 -33.99 -0.49 61.59
CA LYS A 119 -33.52 -0.73 62.95
C LYS A 119 -33.44 0.58 63.71
N ASN A 120 -32.86 1.64 63.17
CA ASN A 120 -32.81 2.96 63.77
C ASN A 120 -34.20 3.51 64.01
N LYS A 121 -35.17 3.35 63.10
CA LYS A 121 -36.57 3.74 63.37
C LYS A 121 -37.25 2.85 64.42
N ALA A 122 -36.93 1.56 64.47
CA ALA A 122 -37.44 0.63 65.47
C ALA A 122 -36.78 0.86 66.84
N THR A 123 -35.49 1.17 66.87
CA THR A 123 -34.71 1.58 68.04
C THR A 123 -35.01 3.02 68.38
N ASP A 124 -35.42 3.91 67.50
CA ASP A 124 -35.86 5.28 67.78
C ASP A 124 -37.32 5.26 68.27
N ALA A 125 -38.11 4.27 67.89
CA ALA A 125 -39.39 3.98 68.56
C ALA A 125 -39.14 3.35 69.94
N MET A 126 -38.21 2.40 70.06
CA MET A 126 -37.76 1.83 71.34
C MET A 126 -36.99 2.83 72.20
N THR A 127 -36.32 3.82 71.60
CA THR A 127 -35.57 4.93 72.21
C THR A 127 -36.45 6.16 72.28
N ALA A 128 -37.64 6.23 71.69
CA ALA A 128 -38.67 7.18 72.13
C ALA A 128 -39.39 6.60 73.35
N ILE A 129 -39.43 5.27 73.46
CA ILE A 129 -39.82 4.54 74.66
C ILE A 129 -38.68 4.52 75.72
N ALA A 130 -37.41 4.57 75.30
CA ALA A 130 -36.23 4.53 76.18
C ALA A 130 -35.44 5.86 76.26
N SER A 131 -35.81 6.93 75.56
CA SER A 131 -35.31 8.32 75.73
C SER A 131 -35.90 9.00 76.96
N GLY A 132 -36.25 8.17 77.95
CA GLY A 132 -35.77 8.44 79.29
C GLY A 132 -34.23 8.52 79.39
N VAL A 133 -33.42 7.99 78.48
CA VAL A 133 -31.94 8.00 78.56
C VAL A 133 -31.30 7.85 77.16
N GLY A 134 -30.54 8.86 76.68
CA GLY A 134 -29.80 8.68 75.42
C GLY A 134 -28.94 9.85 74.93
N SER A 135 -28.50 10.74 75.83
CA SER A 135 -27.62 11.88 75.55
C SER A 135 -26.15 11.51 75.25
N LEU A 136 -25.85 10.29 74.78
CA LEU A 136 -24.50 9.72 74.87
C LEU A 136 -24.01 9.02 73.59
N PHE A 137 -24.03 9.68 72.42
CA PHE A 137 -22.98 9.47 71.41
C PHE A 137 -22.82 10.66 70.44
N GLY A 138 -21.79 11.46 70.68
CA GLY A 138 -21.18 12.51 69.85
C GLY A 138 -21.89 12.99 68.57
N SER A 139 -22.67 14.06 68.70
CA SER A 139 -23.27 14.84 67.61
C SER A 139 -22.29 15.38 66.55
N GLY A 140 -20.98 15.37 66.81
CA GLY A 140 -19.94 15.79 65.87
C GLY A 140 -19.71 14.80 64.72
N LYS A 141 -19.67 13.49 64.98
CA LYS A 141 -19.40 12.48 63.93
C LYS A 141 -20.54 12.34 62.93
N LEU A 142 -21.78 12.50 63.39
CA LEU A 142 -22.96 12.48 62.52
C LEU A 142 -22.95 13.65 61.54
N LYS A 143 -22.61 14.85 62.02
CA LYS A 143 -22.49 16.06 61.19
C LYS A 143 -21.34 15.96 60.19
N GLU A 144 -20.20 15.38 60.58
CA GLU A 144 -19.07 15.14 59.68
C GLU A 144 -19.44 14.14 58.57
N LEU A 145 -20.14 13.06 58.90
CA LEU A 145 -20.63 12.08 57.92
C LEU A 145 -21.65 12.70 56.96
N GLU A 146 -22.58 13.51 57.47
CA GLU A 146 -23.57 14.21 56.64
C GLU A 146 -22.89 15.20 55.68
N GLN A 147 -21.88 15.94 56.15
CA GLN A 147 -21.09 16.84 55.33
C GLN A 147 -20.27 16.09 54.27
N ALA A 148 -19.64 14.98 54.63
CA ALA A 148 -18.89 14.15 53.69
C ALA A 148 -19.79 13.55 52.60
N ASN A 149 -20.99 13.09 52.96
CA ASN A 149 -21.95 12.53 52.03
C ASN A 149 -22.47 13.60 51.04
N GLY A 150 -22.73 14.81 51.52
CA GLY A 150 -23.07 15.95 50.67
C GLY A 150 -21.95 16.34 49.68
N LYS A 151 -20.69 16.33 50.13
CA LYS A 151 -19.54 16.56 49.25
C LYS A 151 -19.40 15.47 48.18
N LEU A 152 -19.54 14.20 48.57
CA LEU A 152 -19.50 13.07 47.65
C LEU A 152 -20.62 13.14 46.60
N GLN A 153 -21.84 13.47 47.01
CA GLN A 153 -22.95 13.66 46.08
C GLN A 153 -22.66 14.77 45.07
N GLY A 154 -22.12 15.91 45.53
CA GLY A 154 -21.72 17.00 44.64
C GLY A 154 -20.59 16.63 43.66
N GLU A 155 -19.67 15.73 44.05
CA GLU A 155 -18.65 15.19 43.14
C GLU A 155 -19.24 14.22 42.11
N VAL A 156 -20.18 13.36 42.52
CA VAL A 156 -20.91 12.46 41.63
C VAL A 156 -21.65 13.26 40.57
N ASP A 157 -22.40 14.30 40.96
CA ASP A 157 -23.14 15.14 40.02
C ASP A 157 -22.20 15.86 39.02
N LYS A 158 -21.00 16.28 39.46
CA LYS A 158 -19.99 16.86 38.56
C LYS A 158 -19.45 15.84 37.56
N ARG A 159 -19.14 14.62 38.02
CA ARG A 159 -18.66 13.54 37.14
C ARG A 159 -19.74 13.13 36.14
N ASP A 160 -20.99 13.01 36.57
CA ASP A 160 -22.12 12.67 35.69
C ASP A 160 -22.33 13.72 34.60
N ASN A 161 -22.22 15.00 34.95
CA ASN A 161 -22.27 16.07 33.96
C ASN A 161 -21.10 16.01 32.96
N GLN A 162 -19.88 15.68 33.42
CA GLN A 162 -18.73 15.49 32.53
C GLN A 162 -18.91 14.28 31.60
N ILE A 163 -19.40 13.16 32.13
CA ILE A 163 -19.71 11.95 31.35
C ILE A 163 -20.75 12.27 30.27
N ARG A 164 -21.80 13.03 30.60
CA ARG A 164 -22.80 13.45 29.62
C ARG A 164 -22.17 14.28 28.50
N LEU A 165 -21.39 15.29 28.84
CA LEU A 165 -20.71 16.15 27.85
C LEU A 165 -19.75 15.36 26.96
N LEU A 166 -19.01 14.41 27.53
CA LEU A 166 -18.11 13.53 26.77
C LEU A 166 -18.90 12.63 25.81
N ASN A 167 -19.99 12.03 26.27
CA ASN A 167 -20.85 11.19 25.43
C ASN A 167 -21.48 11.99 24.28
N ASP A 168 -21.91 13.23 24.53
CA ASP A 168 -22.44 14.12 23.50
C ASP A 168 -21.37 14.48 22.46
N HIS A 169 -20.14 14.76 22.91
CA HIS A 169 -19.02 15.03 22.01
C HIS A 169 -18.62 13.80 21.19
N MET A 170 -18.61 12.61 21.79
CA MET A 170 -18.35 11.35 21.08
C MET A 170 -19.37 11.10 19.98
N ARG A 171 -20.66 11.26 20.29
CA ARG A 171 -21.74 11.10 19.29
C ARG A 171 -21.58 12.09 18.14
N MET A 172 -21.32 13.36 18.44
CA MET A 172 -21.08 14.38 17.41
C MET A 172 -19.88 14.03 16.53
N GLN A 173 -18.82 13.48 17.12
CA GLN A 173 -17.64 13.06 16.37
C GLN A 173 -17.93 11.85 15.48
N GLU A 174 -18.69 10.86 15.95
CA GLU A 174 -19.15 9.71 15.17
C GLU A 174 -20.02 10.15 13.98
N GLU A 175 -20.96 11.07 14.19
CA GLU A 175 -21.80 11.62 13.12
C GLU A 175 -20.97 12.36 12.07
N ARG A 176 -19.99 13.17 12.50
CA ARG A 176 -19.06 13.85 11.57
C ARG A 176 -18.23 12.87 10.76
N HIS A 177 -17.65 11.86 11.41
CA HIS A 177 -16.88 10.82 10.71
C HIS A 177 -17.75 10.03 9.73
N SER A 178 -18.98 9.68 10.12
CA SER A 178 -19.92 8.96 9.27
C SER A 178 -20.29 9.79 8.04
N THR A 179 -20.60 11.08 8.22
CA THR A 179 -20.95 11.99 7.12
C THR A 179 -19.76 12.26 6.20
N GLU A 180 -18.56 12.46 6.74
CA GLU A 180 -17.34 12.63 5.95
C GLU A 180 -17.01 11.39 5.13
N THR A 181 -17.09 10.20 5.75
CA THR A 181 -16.87 8.92 5.07
C THR A 181 -17.86 8.74 3.92
N HIS A 182 -19.14 9.05 4.15
CA HIS A 182 -20.18 8.94 3.13
C HIS A 182 -19.94 9.93 1.97
N CYS A 183 -19.62 11.18 2.28
CA CYS A 183 -19.31 12.19 1.26
C CYS A 183 -18.09 11.78 0.41
N GLN A 184 -17.02 11.29 1.05
CA GLN A 184 -15.84 10.80 0.34
C GLN A 184 -16.16 9.60 -0.55
N GLN A 185 -16.96 8.65 -0.06
CA GLN A 185 -17.42 7.49 -0.86
C GLN A 185 -18.25 7.93 -2.06
N GLU A 186 -19.16 8.89 -1.89
CA GLU A 186 -19.99 9.40 -2.97
C GLU A 186 -19.14 10.11 -4.04
N VAL A 187 -18.21 10.97 -3.64
CA VAL A 187 -17.27 11.63 -4.56
C VAL A 187 -16.44 10.61 -5.32
N HIS A 188 -15.93 9.58 -4.64
CA HIS A 188 -15.18 8.51 -5.28
C HIS A 188 -16.04 7.76 -6.30
N GLN A 189 -17.27 7.41 -5.94
CA GLN A 189 -18.19 6.72 -6.83
C GLN A 189 -18.55 7.56 -8.06
N GLN A 190 -18.74 8.87 -7.88
CA GLN A 190 -18.95 9.80 -8.99
C GLN A 190 -17.73 9.84 -9.93
N GLU A 191 -16.51 9.89 -9.39
CA GLU A 191 -15.28 9.87 -10.20
C GLU A 191 -15.16 8.56 -10.99
N LEU A 192 -15.45 7.42 -10.37
CA LEU A 192 -15.48 6.12 -11.05
C LEU A 192 -16.52 6.10 -12.16
N ASN A 193 -17.74 6.56 -11.89
CA ASN A 193 -18.81 6.62 -12.88
C ASN A 193 -18.44 7.52 -14.07
N MET A 194 -17.79 8.65 -13.83
CA MET A 194 -17.30 9.54 -14.90
C MET A 194 -16.23 8.87 -15.75
N LYS A 195 -15.30 8.13 -15.13
CA LYS A 195 -14.28 7.34 -15.86
C LYS A 195 -14.90 6.23 -16.69
N VAL A 196 -15.89 5.51 -16.16
CA VAL A 196 -16.61 4.45 -16.89
C VAL A 196 -17.34 5.01 -18.10
N LYS A 197 -18.09 6.11 -17.94
CA LYS A 197 -18.72 6.81 -19.07
C LYS A 197 -17.71 7.21 -20.13
N LYS A 198 -16.53 7.71 -19.72
CA LYS A 198 -15.50 8.08 -20.69
C LYS A 198 -14.93 6.88 -21.45
N ILE A 199 -14.80 5.73 -20.79
CA ILE A 199 -14.40 4.48 -21.44
C ILE A 199 -15.47 4.02 -22.44
N GLU A 200 -16.76 4.12 -22.10
CA GLU A 200 -17.87 3.79 -23.00
C GLU A 200 -17.88 4.67 -24.25
N GLU A 201 -17.73 5.99 -24.09
CA GLU A 201 -17.59 6.93 -25.22
C GLU A 201 -16.42 6.57 -26.13
N LEU A 202 -15.25 6.28 -25.55
CA LEU A 202 -14.06 5.89 -26.30
C LEU A 202 -14.27 4.56 -27.04
N ASN A 203 -14.92 3.59 -26.41
CA ASN A 203 -15.23 2.30 -27.04
C ASN A 203 -16.21 2.46 -28.20
N GLU A 204 -17.18 3.37 -28.11
CA GLU A 204 -18.09 3.67 -29.22
C GLU A 204 -17.34 4.29 -30.40
N ILE A 205 -16.45 5.26 -30.13
CA ILE A 205 -15.59 5.87 -31.15
C ILE A 205 -14.70 4.81 -31.79
N ILE A 206 -13.99 4.01 -31.01
CA ILE A 206 -13.14 2.91 -31.49
C ILE A 206 -13.95 1.92 -32.33
N GLY A 207 -15.18 1.59 -31.89
CA GLY A 207 -16.10 0.73 -32.63
C GLY A 207 -16.45 1.31 -34.01
N LYS A 208 -16.76 2.61 -34.10
CA LYS A 208 -16.99 3.31 -35.38
C LYS A 208 -15.72 3.34 -36.23
N THR A 209 -14.56 3.63 -35.64
CA THR A 209 -13.26 3.64 -36.31
C THR A 209 -12.91 2.28 -36.90
N PHE A 210 -13.13 1.18 -36.19
CA PHE A 210 -12.89 -0.17 -36.72
C PHE A 210 -13.87 -0.56 -37.82
N LYS A 211 -15.08 -0.01 -37.86
CA LYS A 211 -16.02 -0.19 -38.98
C LYS A 211 -15.54 0.55 -40.23
N TRP A 212 -15.05 1.78 -40.08
CA TRP A 212 -14.57 2.59 -41.19
C TRP A 212 -13.17 2.20 -41.67
N PHE A 213 -12.32 1.73 -40.77
CA PHE A 213 -10.93 1.35 -41.03
C PHE A 213 -10.64 -0.05 -40.47
N PRO A 214 -11.08 -1.12 -41.16
CA PRO A 214 -10.84 -2.50 -40.71
C PRO A 214 -9.37 -2.83 -40.52
N ILE A 215 -8.50 -2.25 -41.35
CA ILE A 215 -7.05 -2.46 -41.28
C ILE A 215 -6.44 -1.98 -39.95
N MET A 216 -7.02 -0.97 -39.30
CA MET A 216 -6.56 -0.49 -38.00
C MET A 216 -6.70 -1.58 -36.93
N ARG A 217 -7.80 -2.35 -36.97
CA ARG A 217 -8.02 -3.48 -36.06
C ARG A 217 -6.91 -4.51 -36.23
N GLU A 218 -6.58 -4.86 -37.47
CA GLU A 218 -5.51 -5.80 -37.79
C GLU A 218 -4.13 -5.29 -37.38
N MET A 219 -3.86 -3.99 -37.56
CA MET A 219 -2.62 -3.37 -37.08
C MET A 219 -2.46 -3.50 -35.56
N LEU A 220 -3.52 -3.26 -34.78
CA LEU A 220 -3.48 -3.40 -33.31
C LEU A 220 -3.33 -4.86 -32.86
N GLN A 221 -3.96 -5.81 -33.56
CA GLN A 221 -3.75 -7.24 -33.30
C GLN A 221 -2.31 -7.64 -33.60
N MET A 222 -1.77 -7.16 -34.72
CA MET A 222 -0.39 -7.43 -35.12
C MET A 222 0.61 -6.79 -34.15
N GLU A 223 0.33 -5.59 -33.63
CA GLU A 223 1.14 -4.95 -32.59
C GLU A 223 1.22 -5.81 -31.33
N LYS A 224 0.07 -6.29 -30.83
CA LYS A 224 0.01 -7.21 -29.68
C LYS A 224 0.78 -8.50 -29.94
N PHE A 225 0.63 -9.06 -31.13
CA PHE A 225 1.35 -10.26 -31.54
C PHE A 225 2.87 -10.01 -31.54
N CYS A 226 3.35 -8.94 -32.15
CA CYS A 226 4.77 -8.61 -32.19
C CYS A 226 5.35 -8.37 -30.78
N LYS A 227 4.61 -7.70 -29.89
CA LYS A 227 5.00 -7.55 -28.47
C LYS A 227 5.16 -8.90 -27.80
N SER A 228 4.19 -9.81 -28.00
CA SER A 228 4.25 -11.16 -27.42
C SER A 228 5.39 -12.01 -28.00
N ALA A 229 5.73 -11.79 -29.27
CA ALA A 229 6.83 -12.49 -29.94
C ALA A 229 8.23 -11.98 -29.54
N GLY A 230 8.30 -10.85 -28.81
CA GLY A 230 9.55 -10.29 -28.28
C GLY A 230 10.18 -9.18 -29.13
N PHE A 231 9.42 -8.57 -30.04
CA PHE A 231 9.88 -7.37 -30.77
C PHE A 231 9.86 -6.15 -29.84
N THR A 232 10.85 -5.26 -29.99
CA THR A 232 10.89 -3.98 -29.28
C THR A 232 9.89 -3.00 -29.88
N GLN A 233 9.44 -2.00 -29.10
CA GLN A 233 8.49 -0.99 -29.59
C GLN A 233 9.02 -0.28 -30.85
N GLU A 234 10.31 0.06 -30.88
CA GLU A 234 10.96 0.70 -32.04
C GLU A 234 10.87 -0.16 -33.32
N MET A 235 11.07 -1.48 -33.18
CA MET A 235 10.96 -2.42 -34.30
C MET A 235 9.51 -2.51 -34.80
N ILE A 236 8.55 -2.54 -33.87
CA ILE A 236 7.13 -2.62 -34.16
C ILE A 236 6.67 -1.35 -34.90
N ASP A 237 7.12 -0.17 -34.47
CA ASP A 237 6.77 1.09 -35.12
C ASP A 237 7.33 1.15 -36.56
N VAL A 238 8.54 0.63 -36.80
CA VAL A 238 9.10 0.56 -38.16
C VAL A 238 8.34 -0.45 -39.05
N LEU A 239 7.96 -1.59 -38.48
CA LEU A 239 7.22 -2.63 -39.19
C LEU A 239 5.78 -2.22 -39.53
N LEU A 240 5.04 -1.65 -38.57
CA LEU A 240 3.63 -1.28 -38.72
C LEU A 240 3.43 0.11 -39.30
N ALA A 241 4.09 1.14 -38.77
CA ALA A 241 3.84 2.53 -39.19
C ALA A 241 4.58 2.88 -40.49
N LYS A 242 5.81 2.37 -40.67
CA LYS A 242 6.61 2.65 -41.88
C LYS A 242 6.49 1.57 -42.95
N ARG A 243 5.89 0.41 -42.64
CA ARG A 243 5.78 -0.75 -43.54
C ARG A 243 7.14 -1.17 -44.15
N LYS A 244 8.23 -0.99 -43.39
CA LYS A 244 9.59 -1.29 -43.86
C LYS A 244 10.08 -2.63 -43.31
N PRO A 245 10.79 -3.43 -44.12
CA PRO A 245 11.42 -4.65 -43.62
C PRO A 245 12.54 -4.28 -42.62
N ILE A 246 12.65 -5.05 -41.56
CA ILE A 246 13.72 -4.92 -40.56
C ILE A 246 14.54 -6.21 -40.49
N VAL A 247 15.83 -6.08 -40.25
CA VAL A 247 16.71 -7.24 -40.00
C VAL A 247 16.77 -7.46 -38.49
N CYS A 248 16.32 -8.62 -38.04
CA CYS A 248 16.28 -8.99 -36.63
C CYS A 248 17.26 -10.12 -36.33
N SER A 249 18.05 -9.93 -35.28
CA SER A 249 18.94 -10.92 -34.69
C SER A 249 18.64 -10.99 -33.20
N GLY A 250 18.36 -12.19 -32.67
CA GLY A 250 17.94 -12.34 -31.28
C GLY A 250 17.18 -13.64 -30.99
N LYS A 251 16.25 -13.58 -30.03
CA LYS A 251 15.34 -14.68 -29.71
C LYS A 251 13.92 -14.23 -29.94
N LEU A 252 13.17 -14.97 -30.74
CA LEU A 252 11.73 -14.77 -30.86
C LEU A 252 11.00 -15.80 -30.01
N TYR A 253 10.00 -15.35 -29.27
CA TYR A 253 9.14 -16.20 -28.48
C TYR A 253 7.92 -16.65 -29.29
N SER A 254 7.66 -17.96 -29.31
CA SER A 254 6.41 -18.50 -29.82
C SER A 254 5.45 -18.68 -28.67
N THR A 255 4.35 -17.91 -28.65
CA THR A 255 3.26 -18.10 -27.69
C THR A 255 2.58 -19.45 -27.87
N GLN A 256 2.45 -19.92 -29.12
CA GLN A 256 1.86 -21.21 -29.48
C GLN A 256 2.65 -22.40 -28.91
N HIS A 257 3.98 -22.36 -28.96
CA HIS A 257 4.84 -23.45 -28.47
C HIS A 257 5.46 -23.18 -27.10
N ARG A 258 5.18 -22.01 -26.50
CA ARG A 258 5.76 -21.52 -25.23
C ARG A 258 7.28 -21.63 -25.17
N GLN A 259 7.95 -21.41 -26.30
CA GLN A 259 9.38 -21.62 -26.48
C GLN A 259 10.00 -20.45 -27.24
N SER A 260 11.23 -20.07 -26.86
CA SER A 260 12.03 -19.11 -27.61
C SER A 260 12.93 -19.79 -28.63
N PHE A 261 12.96 -19.26 -29.85
CA PHE A 261 13.81 -19.72 -30.94
C PHE A 261 14.81 -18.63 -31.32
N GLN A 262 16.04 -19.04 -31.60
CA GLN A 262 17.12 -18.12 -31.93
C GLN A 262 17.07 -17.75 -33.42
N ILE A 263 17.19 -16.47 -33.71
CA ILE A 263 17.20 -15.90 -35.06
C ILE A 263 18.51 -15.15 -35.26
N LYS A 264 19.10 -15.32 -36.44
CA LYS A 264 20.27 -14.58 -36.91
C LYS A 264 19.95 -13.98 -38.28
N ASP A 265 20.08 -12.66 -38.36
CA ASP A 265 19.98 -11.82 -39.55
C ASP A 265 18.76 -12.13 -40.42
N ALA A 266 17.59 -12.35 -39.79
CA ALA A 266 16.38 -12.62 -40.54
C ALA A 266 15.64 -11.34 -40.89
N VAL A 267 15.14 -11.28 -42.12
CA VAL A 267 14.36 -10.15 -42.62
C VAL A 267 12.91 -10.35 -42.21
N CYS A 268 12.43 -9.53 -41.28
CA CYS A 268 11.04 -9.48 -40.85
C CYS A 268 10.31 -8.39 -41.63
N LYS A 269 9.14 -8.70 -42.19
CA LYS A 269 8.30 -7.75 -42.92
C LYS A 269 6.82 -8.02 -42.64
N ILE A 270 6.02 -6.97 -42.52
CA ILE A 270 4.56 -7.09 -42.46
C ILE A 270 4.01 -6.84 -43.86
N GLU A 271 3.31 -7.82 -44.40
CA GLU A 271 2.69 -7.80 -45.71
C GLU A 271 1.18 -7.93 -45.55
N ASP A 272 0.43 -7.40 -46.52
CA ASP A 272 -1.00 -7.68 -46.60
C ASP A 272 -1.19 -9.12 -47.07
N ASP A 273 -2.13 -9.83 -46.45
CA ASP A 273 -2.51 -11.16 -46.86
C ASP A 273 -3.09 -11.10 -48.28
N LEU A 274 -2.75 -12.09 -49.11
CA LEU A 274 -3.26 -12.20 -50.47
C LEU A 274 -4.65 -12.88 -50.49
N THR A 275 -4.99 -13.61 -49.43
CA THR A 275 -6.24 -14.39 -49.34
C THR A 275 -7.37 -13.72 -48.58
N GLU A 276 -7.07 -12.86 -47.61
CA GLU A 276 -8.07 -12.17 -46.79
C GLU A 276 -7.86 -10.66 -46.87
N GLU A 277 -8.88 -9.94 -47.33
CA GLU A 277 -8.81 -8.47 -47.43
C GLU A 277 -8.52 -7.84 -46.06
N HIS A 278 -7.60 -6.88 -46.05
CA HIS A 278 -7.16 -6.12 -44.88
C HIS A 278 -6.40 -6.89 -43.79
N LYS A 279 -6.16 -8.20 -43.96
CA LYS A 279 -5.38 -8.99 -42.99
C LYS A 279 -3.89 -8.73 -43.15
N LEU A 280 -3.18 -8.66 -42.02
CA LEU A 280 -1.74 -8.47 -41.98
C LEU A 280 -1.05 -9.78 -41.60
N VAL A 281 0.01 -10.13 -42.34
CA VAL A 281 0.84 -11.30 -42.06
C VAL A 281 2.29 -10.84 -41.84
N LEU A 282 2.84 -11.18 -40.67
CA LEU A 282 4.27 -11.01 -40.42
C LEU A 282 5.03 -12.17 -41.06
N THR A 283 5.95 -11.86 -41.96
CA THR A 283 6.82 -12.82 -42.63
C THR A 283 8.26 -12.68 -42.14
N ILE A 284 8.93 -13.81 -41.96
CA ILE A 284 10.36 -13.93 -41.66
C ILE A 284 11.00 -14.62 -42.86
N ASN A 285 11.94 -13.95 -43.54
CA ASN A 285 12.57 -14.42 -44.78
C ASN A 285 11.54 -14.87 -45.84
N ARG A 286 10.49 -14.06 -46.04
CA ARG A 286 9.35 -14.33 -46.95
C ARG A 286 8.48 -15.54 -46.57
N GLN A 287 8.63 -16.09 -45.37
CA GLN A 287 7.76 -17.15 -44.86
C GLN A 287 6.89 -16.61 -43.71
N PRO A 288 5.57 -16.89 -43.67
CA PRO A 288 4.72 -16.52 -42.54
C PRO A 288 5.30 -16.98 -41.19
N ILE A 289 5.30 -16.07 -40.21
CA ILE A 289 5.94 -16.31 -38.91
C ILE A 289 5.39 -17.54 -38.18
N VAL A 290 4.08 -17.81 -38.31
CA VAL A 290 3.43 -18.99 -37.73
C VAL A 290 4.05 -20.26 -38.32
N LEU A 291 4.16 -20.34 -39.65
CA LEU A 291 4.78 -21.49 -40.32
C LEU A 291 6.28 -21.59 -39.99
N TRP A 292 6.95 -20.45 -39.81
CA TRP A 292 8.36 -20.44 -39.41
C TRP A 292 8.53 -21.06 -38.02
N PHE A 293 7.68 -20.69 -37.04
CA PHE A 293 7.70 -21.29 -35.70
C PHE A 293 7.44 -22.79 -35.73
N THR A 294 6.46 -23.26 -36.51
CA THR A 294 6.17 -24.70 -36.64
C THR A 294 7.40 -25.47 -37.13
N LYS A 295 8.07 -24.97 -38.18
CA LYS A 295 9.31 -25.60 -38.69
C LYS A 295 10.44 -25.62 -37.66
N GLN A 296 10.60 -24.56 -36.87
CA GLN A 296 11.63 -24.55 -35.81
C GLN A 296 11.28 -25.52 -34.68
N TRP A 297 10.00 -25.64 -34.33
CA TRP A 297 9.52 -26.58 -33.34
C TRP A 297 9.72 -28.04 -33.78
N GLU A 298 9.40 -28.36 -35.03
CA GLU A 298 9.63 -29.71 -35.59
C GLU A 298 11.11 -30.09 -35.58
N LYS A 299 12.01 -29.17 -35.95
CA LYS A 299 13.47 -29.38 -35.87
C LYS A 299 13.91 -29.64 -34.43
N LEU A 300 13.37 -28.88 -33.47
CA LEU A 300 13.66 -29.06 -32.05
C LEU A 300 13.19 -30.44 -31.57
N GLN A 301 11.96 -30.85 -31.93
CA GLN A 301 11.39 -32.16 -31.59
C GLN A 301 12.20 -33.32 -32.20
N GLN A 302 12.60 -33.23 -33.47
CA GLN A 302 13.44 -34.24 -34.11
C GLN A 302 14.80 -34.38 -33.41
N ASN A 303 15.45 -33.25 -33.06
CA ASN A 303 16.72 -33.27 -32.34
C ASN A 303 16.59 -33.92 -30.95
N LEU A 304 15.49 -33.67 -30.24
CA LEU A 304 15.21 -34.31 -28.96
C LEU A 304 14.98 -35.82 -29.12
N ARG A 305 14.17 -36.24 -30.09
CA ARG A 305 13.93 -37.67 -30.40
C ARG A 305 15.23 -38.40 -30.75
N ASN A 306 16.06 -37.81 -31.60
CA ASN A 306 17.36 -38.36 -32.00
C ASN A 306 18.34 -38.46 -30.82
N SER A 307 18.31 -37.50 -29.89
CA SER A 307 19.13 -37.52 -28.67
C SER A 307 18.71 -38.65 -27.70
N VAL A 308 17.40 -38.86 -27.53
CA VAL A 308 16.86 -39.96 -26.72
C VAL A 308 17.22 -41.32 -27.30
N GLN A 309 17.09 -41.50 -28.62
CA GLN A 309 17.49 -42.74 -29.30
C GLN A 309 19.00 -43.02 -29.20
N LYS A 310 19.86 -42.00 -29.34
CA LYS A 310 21.31 -42.15 -29.11
C LYS A 310 21.65 -42.52 -27.67
N LYS A 311 20.95 -41.96 -26.67
CA LYS A 311 21.13 -42.35 -25.26
C LYS A 311 20.67 -43.77 -24.96
N GLN A 312 19.60 -44.26 -25.60
CA GLN A 312 19.16 -45.65 -25.46
C GLN A 312 20.15 -46.63 -26.10
N LYS A 313 20.70 -46.32 -27.29
CA LYS A 313 21.75 -47.15 -27.93
C LYS A 313 23.05 -47.22 -27.11
N ASN A 314 23.43 -46.14 -26.42
CA ASN A 314 24.63 -46.12 -25.58
C ASN A 314 24.43 -46.73 -24.17
N ARG A 315 23.22 -47.17 -23.82
CA ARG A 315 22.94 -47.90 -22.56
C ARG A 315 22.76 -49.40 -22.77
N GLY A 316 22.92 -49.90 -24.00
CA GLY A 316 22.92 -51.32 -24.32
C GLY A 316 24.30 -51.94 -24.14
N PHE A 317 24.40 -52.85 -23.16
CA PHE A 317 25.40 -53.92 -23.00
C PHE A 317 26.88 -53.51 -22.77
N LYS A 318 27.28 -53.52 -21.48
CA LYS A 318 28.54 -54.15 -21.07
C LYS A 318 28.19 -55.58 -20.63
N LEU A 319 28.56 -56.57 -21.45
CA LEU A 319 28.71 -57.97 -21.05
C LEU A 319 30.12 -58.16 -20.48
#